data_AF-A0A3P7Q356-F1
#
_entry.id   AF-A0A3P7Q356-F1
#
_cell.length_a   1.000
_cell.length_b   1.000
_cell.length_c   1.000
_cell.angle_alpha   90.00
_cell.angle_beta   90.00
_cell.angle_gamma   90.00
#
_symmetry.space_group_name_H-M   'P 1'
#
loop_
_entity.id
_entity.type
_entity.pdbx_description
1 polymer ?
#
loop_
_entity_poly.entity_id
_entity_poly.type
_entity_poly.pdbx_seq_one_letter_code
_entity_poly.pdbx_strand_id
1 'polypeptide(L)'
;MAYRTVSQRQEIAKIFKASYGEDIYSKLRGELSGNFQDAVLMSFRDKAHINALALYNAITGMGTNDRVVIQTICACDNQEMEDLKKAYEDSKCIST
;
A
#
# COMPACT_ATOMS: atom_id res chain seq x y z
N MET A 1 -14.58 -2.27 -6.38
CA MET A 1 -13.20 -1.77 -6.62
C MET A 1 -12.52 -2.34 -7.85
N ALA A 2 -12.89 -3.55 -8.31
CA ALA A 2 -12.24 -4.25 -9.44
C ALA A 2 -12.29 -3.53 -10.80
N TYR A 3 -13.21 -2.56 -10.99
CA TYR A 3 -13.41 -1.86 -12.26
C TYR A 3 -12.89 -0.41 -12.28
N ARG A 4 -12.06 -0.02 -11.30
CA ARG A 4 -11.47 1.33 -11.21
C ARG A 4 -9.95 1.21 -11.19
N THR A 5 -9.23 2.15 -11.80
CA THR A 5 -7.76 2.21 -11.70
C THR A 5 -7.33 2.73 -10.33
N VAL A 6 -6.05 2.55 -9.96
CA VAL A 6 -5.50 3.10 -8.71
C VAL A 6 -5.70 4.61 -8.65
N SER A 7 -5.40 5.33 -9.74
CA SER A 7 -5.56 6.80 -9.81
C SER A 7 -7.01 7.24 -9.59
N GLN A 8 -7.98 6.54 -10.20
CA GLN A 8 -9.41 6.81 -9.97
C GLN A 8 -9.80 6.55 -8.51
N ARG A 9 -9.25 5.49 -7.89
CA ARG A 9 -9.52 5.19 -6.47
C ARG A 9 -8.96 6.26 -5.55
N GLN A 10 -7.77 6.79 -5.84
CA GLN A 10 -7.17 7.90 -5.09
C GLN A 10 -7.98 9.19 -5.26
N GLU A 11 -8.51 9.45 -6.45
CA GLU A 11 -9.40 10.58 -6.68
C GLU A 11 -10.72 10.45 -5.92
N ILE A 12 -11.33 9.26 -5.94
CA ILE A 12 -12.53 8.95 -5.13
C ILE A 12 -12.23 9.18 -3.64
N ALA A 13 -11.07 8.75 -3.14
CA ALA A 13 -10.69 8.97 -1.74
C ALA A 13 -10.63 10.47 -1.40
N LYS A 14 -10.09 11.31 -2.30
CA LYS A 14 -10.06 12.77 -2.14
C LYS A 14 -11.46 13.38 -2.13
N ILE A 15 -12.31 12.99 -3.09
CA ILE A 15 -13.69 13.47 -3.19
C ILE A 15 -14.49 13.05 -1.95
N PHE A 16 -14.35 11.79 -1.51
CA PHE A 16 -15.03 11.28 -0.32
C PHE A 16 -14.70 12.12 0.91
N LYS A 17 -13.42 12.42 1.13
CA LYS A 17 -12.97 13.29 2.21
C LYS A 17 -13.56 14.70 2.13
N ALA A 18 -13.66 15.26 0.92
CA ALA A 18 -14.23 16.58 0.71
C ALA A 18 -15.76 16.60 0.93
N SER A 19 -16.48 15.54 0.54
CA SER A 19 -17.94 15.47 0.64
C SER A 19 -18.44 15.10 2.03
N TYR A 20 -17.74 14.21 2.74
CA TYR A 20 -18.20 13.64 4.02
C TYR A 20 -17.37 14.10 5.22
N GLY A 21 -16.25 14.79 5.00
CA GLY A 21 -15.35 15.23 6.07
C GLY A 21 -14.58 14.11 6.76
N GLU A 22 -14.79 12.85 6.34
CA GLU A 22 -14.16 11.65 6.91
C GLU A 22 -13.19 11.03 5.90
N ASP A 23 -12.11 10.44 6.42
CA ASP A 23 -11.14 9.72 5.61
C ASP A 23 -11.64 8.31 5.25
N ILE A 24 -11.63 7.99 3.95
CA ILE A 24 -12.14 6.70 3.46
C ILE A 24 -11.35 5.51 4.02
N TYR A 25 -10.06 5.67 4.33
CA TYR A 25 -9.25 4.59 4.91
C TYR A 25 -9.72 4.28 6.33
N SER A 26 -10.01 5.29 7.14
CA SER A 26 -10.56 5.11 8.49
C SER A 26 -11.93 4.44 8.46
N LYS A 27 -12.80 4.88 7.56
CA LYS A 27 -14.13 4.30 7.38
C LYS A 27 -14.09 2.82 6.98
N LEU A 28 -13.26 2.49 5.98
CA LEU A 28 -13.07 1.11 5.55
C LEU A 28 -12.41 0.25 6.62
N ARG A 29 -11.53 0.83 7.46
CA ARG A 29 -10.94 0.11 8.59
C ARG A 29 -11.98 -0.26 9.66
N GLY A 30 -12.99 0.58 9.88
CA GLY A 30 -14.07 0.29 10.82
C GLY A 30 -15.10 -0.73 10.32
N GLU A 31 -15.29 -0.83 9.01
CA GLU A 31 -16.33 -1.70 8.42
C GLU A 31 -15.81 -3.06 7.95
N LEU A 32 -14.54 -3.16 7.57
CA LEU A 32 -13.93 -4.38 7.05
C LEU A 32 -12.97 -4.99 8.08
N SER A 33 -12.79 -6.30 8.02
CA SER A 33 -11.83 -7.01 8.87
C SER A 33 -11.06 -8.09 8.10
N GLY A 34 -9.89 -8.45 8.66
CA GLY A 34 -9.04 -9.53 8.16
C GLY A 34 -8.48 -9.29 6.75
N ASN A 35 -8.15 -10.36 6.05
CA ASN A 35 -7.46 -10.30 4.74
C ASN A 35 -8.21 -9.47 3.68
N PHE A 36 -9.54 -9.39 3.77
CA PHE A 36 -10.34 -8.60 2.85
C PHE A 36 -10.15 -7.09 3.07
N GLN A 37 -10.07 -6.66 4.32
CA GLN A 37 -9.75 -5.28 4.69
C GLN A 37 -8.39 -4.87 4.11
N ASP A 38 -7.36 -5.69 4.31
CA ASP A 38 -6.02 -5.41 3.82
C ASP A 38 -5.99 -5.32 2.29
N ALA A 39 -6.61 -6.28 1.60
CA ALA A 39 -6.70 -6.27 0.13
C ALA A 39 -7.40 -5.00 -0.40
N VAL A 40 -8.48 -4.59 0.27
CA VAL A 40 -9.23 -3.37 -0.09
C VAL A 40 -8.40 -2.11 0.14
N LEU A 41 -7.69 -1.99 1.27
CA LEU A 41 -6.86 -0.83 1.58
C LEU A 41 -5.63 -0.75 0.66
N MET A 42 -4.98 -1.88 0.40
CA MET A 42 -3.84 -1.97 -0.53
C MET A 42 -4.25 -1.58 -1.96
N SER A 43 -5.49 -1.86 -2.37
CA SER A 43 -6.00 -1.49 -3.69
C SER A 43 -5.96 0.04 -3.95
N PHE A 44 -5.96 0.89 -2.93
CA PHE A 44 -5.81 2.35 -3.11
C PHE A 44 -4.37 2.83 -3.28
N ARG A 45 -3.39 1.96 -2.98
CA ARG A 45 -1.96 2.28 -3.07
C ARG A 45 -1.43 1.94 -4.46
N ASP A 46 -0.44 2.70 -4.89
CA ASP A 46 0.34 2.39 -6.08
C ASP A 46 1.31 1.21 -5.82
N LYS A 47 1.85 0.67 -6.91
CA LYS A 47 2.72 -0.51 -6.89
C LYS A 47 3.93 -0.31 -5.98
N ALA A 48 4.56 0.86 -5.99
CA ALA A 48 5.75 1.13 -5.19
C ALA A 48 5.44 1.08 -3.69
N HIS A 49 4.33 1.67 -3.25
CA HIS A 49 3.89 1.61 -1.85
C HIS A 49 3.48 0.21 -1.39
N ILE A 50 2.84 -0.58 -2.26
CA ILE A 50 2.51 -1.98 -1.95
C ILE A 50 3.79 -2.80 -1.76
N ASN A 51 4.74 -2.66 -2.69
CA ASN A 51 6.03 -3.35 -2.64
C ASN A 51 6.87 -2.91 -1.43
N ALA A 52 6.86 -1.61 -1.10
CA ALA A 52 7.53 -1.06 0.07
C ALA A 52 6.98 -1.66 1.37
N LEU A 53 5.65 -1.74 1.51
CA LEU A 53 5.02 -2.36 2.67
C LEU A 53 5.32 -3.86 2.76
N ALA A 54 5.31 -4.57 1.62
CA ALA A 54 5.67 -5.98 1.56
C ALA A 54 7.13 -6.21 2.00
N LEU A 55 8.06 -5.36 1.54
CA LEU A 55 9.45 -5.39 1.98
C LEU A 55 9.61 -5.08 3.46
N TYR A 56 8.91 -4.07 3.96
CA TYR A 56 8.95 -3.71 5.38
C TYR A 56 8.53 -4.91 6.24
N ASN A 57 7.36 -5.49 5.95
CA ASN A 57 6.85 -6.64 6.68
C ASN A 57 7.74 -7.89 6.55
N ALA A 58 8.41 -8.06 5.39
CA ALA A 58 9.33 -9.18 5.17
C ALA A 58 10.62 -9.07 6.00
N ILE A 59 11.02 -7.86 6.40
CA ILE A 59 12.27 -7.58 7.11
C ILE A 59 12.04 -7.36 8.62
N THR A 60 10.90 -6.78 9.02
CA THR A 60 10.60 -6.44 10.43
C THR A 60 9.93 -7.55 11.22
N GLY A 61 9.57 -8.67 10.57
CA GLY A 61 9.01 -9.84 11.22
C GLY A 61 10.01 -10.65 12.04
N MET A 62 9.55 -11.77 12.62
CA MET A 62 10.44 -12.73 13.27
C MET A 62 11.22 -13.49 12.19
N GLY A 63 12.48 -13.10 11.99
CA GLY A 63 13.30 -13.56 10.87
C GLY A 63 13.04 -12.73 9.61
N THR A 64 13.54 -13.22 8.47
CA THR A 64 13.40 -12.53 7.19
C THR A 64 12.68 -13.43 6.20
N ASN A 65 11.71 -12.88 5.48
CA ASN A 65 11.09 -13.60 4.36
C ASN A 65 11.87 -13.32 3.08
N ASP A 66 12.99 -14.04 2.90
CA ASP A 66 13.90 -13.85 1.77
C ASP A 66 13.20 -13.94 0.41
N ARG A 67 12.17 -14.80 0.30
CA ARG A 67 11.41 -14.96 -0.94
C ARG A 67 10.73 -13.66 -1.38
N VAL A 68 10.08 -12.95 -0.45
CA VAL A 68 9.41 -11.67 -0.75
C VAL A 68 10.44 -10.59 -1.10
N VAL A 69 11.57 -10.57 -0.39
CA VAL A 69 12.66 -9.63 -0.65
C VAL A 69 13.22 -9.82 -2.06
N ILE A 70 13.58 -11.05 -2.42
CA ILE A 70 14.11 -11.41 -3.75
C ILE A 70 13.08 -11.07 -4.84
N GLN A 71 11.82 -11.49 -4.67
CA GLN A 71 10.78 -11.25 -5.67
C GLN A 71 10.51 -9.76 -5.90
N THR A 72 10.63 -8.94 -4.86
CA THR A 72 10.37 -7.50 -4.98
C THR A 72 11.56 -6.79 -5.64
N ILE A 73 12.78 -7.05 -5.16
CA ILE A 73 13.98 -6.34 -5.63
C ILE A 73 14.38 -6.80 -7.03
N CYS A 74 14.36 -8.10 -7.32
CA CYS A 74 14.80 -8.63 -8.61
C CYS A 74 13.80 -8.39 -9.75
N ALA A 75 12.55 -8.03 -9.44
CA ALA A 75 11.53 -7.73 -10.45
C ALA A 75 11.41 -6.24 -10.81
N CYS A 76 12.11 -5.36 -10.10
CA CYS A 76 12.09 -3.92 -10.35
C CYS A 76 13.12 -3.52 -11.41
N ASP A 77 12.71 -2.66 -12.34
CA ASP A 77 13.66 -1.90 -13.15
C ASP A 77 14.28 -0.72 -12.35
N ASN A 78 15.20 0.03 -12.98
CA ASN A 78 15.90 1.13 -12.31
C ASN A 78 14.95 2.24 -11.84
N GLN A 79 13.91 2.55 -12.60
CA GLN A 79 12.95 3.60 -12.24
C GLN A 79 12.04 3.10 -11.11
N GLU A 80 11.54 1.87 -11.22
CA GLU A 80 10.74 1.23 -10.19
C GLU A 80 11.53 1.09 -8.87
N MET A 81 12.84 0.87 -8.93
CA MET A 81 13.71 0.83 -7.76
C MET A 81 13.81 2.18 -7.06
N GLU A 82 13.93 3.28 -7.80
CA GLU A 82 13.95 4.62 -7.22
C GLU A 82 12.59 4.99 -6.61
N ASP A 83 11.50 4.63 -7.27
CA ASP A 83 10.15 4.84 -6.73
C ASP A 83 9.90 3.98 -5.48
N LEU A 84 10.39 2.74 -5.48
CA LEU A 84 10.35 1.85 -4.32
C LEU A 84 11.12 2.40 -3.13
N LYS A 85 12.32 2.95 -3.32
CA LYS A 85 13.10 3.60 -2.25
C LYS A 85 12.34 4.75 -1.62
N LYS A 86 11.76 5.64 -2.43
CA LYS A 86 10.93 6.76 -1.95
C LYS A 86 9.73 6.25 -1.17
N ALA A 87 8.98 5.31 -1.74
CA ALA A 87 7.81 4.72 -1.11
C ALA A 87 8.14 3.96 0.19
N TYR A 88 9.33 3.38 0.30
CA TYR A 88 9.81 2.70 1.51
C TYR A 88 10.06 3.67 2.66
N GLU A 89 10.65 4.84 2.39
CA GLU A 89 10.80 5.89 3.39
C GLU A 89 9.43 6.46 3.83
N ASP A 90 8.52 6.67 2.89
CA ASP A 90 7.15 7.12 3.18
C ASP A 90 6.37 6.08 4.03
N SER A 91 6.56 4.79 3.74
CA SER A 91 5.84 3.68 4.41
C SER A 91 6.34 3.41 5.83
N LYS A 92 7.58 3.78 6.18
CA LYS A 92 8.07 3.74 7.58
C LYS A 92 7.19 4.59 8.50
N CYS A 93 6.60 5.67 7.99
CA CYS A 93 5.67 6.53 8.75
C CYS A 93 4.26 5.94 8.93
N ILE A 94 3.87 4.90 8.19
CA ILE A 94 2.50 4.34 8.22
C ILE A 94 2.39 3.16 9.21
N SER A 95 3.53 2.62 9.62
CA SER A 95 3.63 1.45 10.52
C SER A 95 3.87 1.83 11.99
N THR A 96 3.94 3.13 12.29
CA THR A 96 3.98 3.70 13.66
C THR A 96 2.65 4.37 13.97
#